data_AF-A0A957DMT8-F1
#
_entry.id   AF-A0A957DMT8-F1
#
_cell.length_a   1.000
_cell.length_b   1.000
_cell.length_c   1.000
_cell.angle_alpha   90.00
_cell.angle_beta   90.00
_cell.angle_gamma   90.00
#
_symmetry.space_group_name_H-M   'P 1'
#
loop_
_entity.id
_entity.type
_entity.pdbx_description
1 polymer ?
#
loop_
_entity_poly.entity_id
_entity_poly.type
_entity_poly.pdbx_seq_one_letter_code
_entity_poly.pdbx_strand_id
1 'polypeptide(L)'
;MTVELMLAVLVGLVTGVLIALWWDSQTLMRRLQAAQAERQRAQASLQKFQIQHTAVEQQLKLTQKELTTAVAENTQFEDTIARQLAEIEAGREQVQVSIKANDALKEELQAMQDRLEELEGLQVRAEEEAGTAVAENNRLIGDVQLMEAEIATLESKIEQLAQAEAQSPTRLPDLEQNVLAAQAQLAAVEAERDAAQTQLEQVELASAEQKAQIDTLKQQVQAAEKVKQELAVAQEKLQTADVHIQKLQDTMDDVKVKMNYSGKNQLQLIRGIGPTYARRLNEFGIQTFTDLAECQPDQIASIIKKKEWQAVNIQDWLDEAKALAARLGPDG
;
A
#
# COMPACT_ATOMS: atom_id res chain seq x y z
N MET A 1 -131.30 33.75 -5.65
CA MET A 1 -130.14 34.38 -5.01
C MET A 1 -129.36 33.39 -4.12
N THR A 2 -129.31 32.10 -4.47
CA THR A 2 -128.66 31.03 -3.65
C THR A 2 -127.60 30.25 -4.43
N VAL A 3 -127.69 30.22 -5.76
CA VAL A 3 -126.76 29.48 -6.63
C VAL A 3 -125.42 30.24 -6.82
N GLU A 4 -125.46 31.57 -6.95
CA GLU A 4 -124.24 32.39 -7.14
C GLU A 4 -123.32 32.39 -5.91
N LEU A 5 -123.91 32.42 -4.71
CA LEU A 5 -123.15 32.44 -3.45
C LEU A 5 -122.49 31.08 -3.18
N MET A 6 -123.16 29.97 -3.53
CA MET A 6 -122.56 28.63 -3.52
C MET A 6 -121.41 28.50 -4.53
N LEU A 7 -121.57 29.03 -5.74
CA LEU A 7 -120.53 29.02 -6.78
C LEU A 7 -119.28 29.80 -6.35
N ALA A 8 -119.44 30.98 -5.74
CA ALA A 8 -118.32 31.77 -5.25
C ALA A 8 -117.53 31.07 -4.13
N VAL A 9 -118.22 30.41 -3.19
CA VAL A 9 -117.59 29.63 -2.13
C VAL A 9 -116.84 28.42 -2.69
N LEU A 10 -117.43 27.73 -3.69
CA LEU A 10 -116.82 26.56 -4.32
C LEU A 10 -115.57 26.94 -5.14
N VAL A 11 -115.62 28.06 -5.87
CA VAL A 11 -114.46 28.61 -6.59
C VAL A 11 -113.36 29.06 -5.62
N GLY A 12 -113.70 29.69 -4.49
CA GLY A 12 -112.75 30.06 -3.44
C GLY A 12 -112.06 28.85 -2.79
N LEU A 13 -112.80 27.77 -2.55
CA LEU A 13 -112.26 26.53 -2.01
C LEU A 13 -111.31 25.84 -3.01
N VAL A 14 -111.72 25.75 -4.28
CA VAL A 14 -110.91 25.15 -5.34
C VAL A 14 -109.63 25.95 -5.58
N THR A 15 -109.71 27.28 -5.61
CA THR A 15 -108.51 28.13 -5.77
C THR A 15 -107.58 28.06 -4.57
N GLY A 16 -108.10 28.03 -3.34
CA GLY A 16 -107.30 27.81 -2.13
C GLY A 16 -106.57 26.47 -2.13
N VAL A 17 -107.25 25.38 -2.53
CA VAL A 17 -106.65 24.04 -2.66
C VAL A 17 -105.57 24.01 -3.75
N LEU A 18 -105.80 24.66 -4.90
CA LEU A 18 -104.80 24.75 -5.97
C LEU A 18 -103.55 25.52 -5.55
N ILE A 19 -103.70 26.61 -4.79
CA ILE A 19 -102.56 27.37 -4.26
C ILE A 19 -101.79 26.55 -3.23
N ALA A 20 -102.47 25.80 -2.36
CA ALA A 20 -101.83 24.92 -1.38
C ALA A 20 -101.04 23.78 -2.07
N LEU A 21 -101.62 23.14 -3.10
CA LEU A 21 -100.94 22.11 -3.90
C LEU A 21 -99.76 22.68 -4.70
N TRP A 22 -99.88 23.92 -5.21
CA TRP A 22 -98.79 24.61 -5.88
C TRP A 22 -97.63 24.91 -4.93
N TRP A 23 -97.93 25.37 -3.72
CA TRP A 23 -96.90 25.61 -2.69
C TRP A 23 -96.25 24.28 -2.26
N ASP A 24 -97.02 23.22 -2.03
CA ASP A 24 -96.50 21.91 -1.67
C ASP A 24 -95.60 21.33 -2.78
N SER A 25 -96.00 21.46 -4.04
CA SER A 25 -95.18 21.11 -5.21
C SER A 25 -93.84 21.88 -5.24
N GLN A 26 -93.88 23.17 -4.90
CA GLN A 26 -92.68 24.00 -4.85
C GLN A 26 -91.77 23.63 -3.66
N THR A 27 -92.32 23.21 -2.51
CA THR A 27 -91.50 22.71 -1.39
C THR A 27 -90.90 21.33 -1.68
N LEU A 28 -91.64 20.44 -2.34
CA LEU A 28 -91.14 19.15 -2.81
C LEU A 28 -90.00 19.32 -3.82
N MET A 29 -90.12 20.27 -4.76
CA MET A 29 -89.02 20.57 -5.69
C MET A 29 -87.78 21.09 -4.97
N ARG A 30 -87.92 21.95 -3.95
CA ARG A 30 -86.78 22.40 -3.14
C ARG A 30 -86.13 21.25 -2.37
N ARG A 31 -86.92 20.32 -1.81
CA ARG A 31 -86.41 19.12 -1.13
C ARG A 31 -85.70 18.17 -2.09
N LEU A 32 -86.23 18.00 -3.30
CA LEU A 32 -85.63 17.17 -4.35
C LEU A 32 -84.33 17.78 -4.87
N GLN A 33 -84.29 19.10 -5.08
CA GLN A 33 -83.07 19.83 -5.42
C GLN A 33 -82.02 19.76 -4.30
N ALA A 34 -82.42 19.89 -3.03
CA ALA A 34 -81.51 19.73 -1.90
C ALA A 34 -80.93 18.31 -1.82
N ALA A 35 -81.76 17.28 -1.97
CA ALA A 35 -81.33 15.88 -1.99
C ALA A 35 -80.42 15.57 -3.20
N GLN A 36 -80.70 16.16 -4.37
CA GLN A 36 -79.83 16.06 -5.54
C GLN A 36 -78.48 16.76 -5.32
N ALA A 37 -78.48 17.94 -4.70
CA ALA A 37 -77.25 18.66 -4.35
C ALA A 37 -76.41 17.89 -3.31
N GLU A 38 -77.05 17.28 -2.31
CA GLU A 38 -76.38 16.39 -1.35
C GLU A 38 -75.78 15.16 -2.03
N ARG A 39 -76.53 14.52 -2.94
CA ARG A 39 -76.01 13.40 -3.73
C ARG A 39 -74.81 13.79 -4.60
N GLN A 40 -74.85 14.95 -5.25
CA GLN A 40 -73.73 15.47 -6.03
C GLN A 40 -72.51 15.78 -5.16
N ARG A 41 -72.72 16.38 -3.97
CA ARG A 41 -71.63 16.61 -3.00
C ARG A 41 -71.03 15.30 -2.50
N ALA A 42 -71.86 14.29 -2.22
CA ALA A 42 -71.40 12.97 -1.82
C ALA A 42 -70.58 12.31 -2.96
N GLN A 43 -71.05 12.39 -4.21
CA GLN A 43 -70.32 11.89 -5.37
C GLN A 43 -68.98 12.61 -5.58
N ALA A 44 -68.95 13.94 -5.44
CA ALA A 44 -67.72 14.73 -5.53
C ALA A 44 -66.73 14.36 -4.43
N SER A 45 -67.21 14.14 -3.19
CA SER A 45 -66.37 13.68 -2.08
C SER A 45 -65.82 12.28 -2.33
N LEU A 46 -66.62 11.36 -2.87
CA LEU A 46 -66.20 10.01 -3.22
C LEU A 46 -65.15 10.01 -4.34
N GLN A 47 -65.34 10.83 -5.38
CA GLN A 47 -64.32 11.03 -6.42
C GLN A 47 -63.02 11.61 -5.85
N LYS A 48 -63.12 12.58 -4.94
CA LYS A 48 -61.95 13.13 -4.25
C LYS A 48 -61.20 12.04 -3.47
N PHE A 49 -61.91 11.19 -2.73
CA PHE A 49 -61.29 10.07 -2.00
C PHE A 49 -60.68 9.03 -2.95
N GLN A 50 -61.31 8.73 -4.08
CA GLN A 50 -60.75 7.83 -5.10
C GLN A 50 -59.44 8.37 -5.66
N ILE A 51 -59.39 9.65 -6.03
CA ILE A 51 -58.16 10.31 -6.52
C ILE A 51 -57.07 10.25 -5.45
N GLN A 52 -57.41 10.55 -4.19
CA GLN A 52 -56.45 10.47 -3.08
C GLN A 52 -55.94 9.04 -2.87
N HIS A 53 -56.82 8.04 -2.93
CA HIS A 53 -56.43 6.63 -2.80
C HIS A 53 -55.46 6.22 -3.91
N THR A 54 -55.77 6.53 -5.16
CA THR A 54 -54.89 6.22 -6.30
C THR A 54 -53.54 6.95 -6.19
N ALA A 55 -53.54 8.20 -5.72
CA ALA A 55 -52.30 8.94 -5.48
C ALA A 55 -51.43 8.28 -4.41
N VAL A 56 -52.02 7.83 -3.30
CA VAL A 56 -51.32 7.11 -2.24
C VAL A 56 -50.80 5.76 -2.73
N GLU A 57 -51.58 5.00 -3.51
CA GLU A 57 -51.13 3.75 -4.13
C GLU A 57 -49.94 3.96 -5.06
N GLN A 58 -49.95 5.04 -5.85
CA GLN A 58 -48.83 5.40 -6.72
C GLN A 58 -47.58 5.75 -5.90
N GLN A 59 -47.73 6.54 -4.83
CA GLN A 59 -46.63 6.84 -3.92
C GLN A 59 -46.06 5.56 -3.28
N LEU A 60 -46.92 4.65 -2.81
CA LEU A 60 -46.49 3.39 -2.22
C LEU A 60 -45.67 2.56 -3.23
N LYS A 61 -46.13 2.47 -4.48
CA LYS A 61 -45.38 1.77 -5.55
C LYS A 61 -44.03 2.43 -5.84
N LEU A 62 -43.95 3.76 -5.85
CA LEU A 62 -42.69 4.48 -6.03
C LEU A 62 -41.74 4.19 -4.86
N THR A 63 -42.20 4.32 -3.61
CA THR A 63 -41.38 4.03 -2.44
C THR A 63 -40.94 2.57 -2.36
N GLN A 64 -41.79 1.64 -2.82
CA GLN A 64 -41.43 0.22 -2.89
C GLN A 64 -40.34 -0.02 -3.93
N LYS A 65 -40.42 0.65 -5.08
CA LYS A 65 -39.38 0.57 -6.11
C LYS A 65 -38.06 1.15 -5.59
N GLU A 66 -38.09 2.33 -4.99
CA GLU A 66 -36.91 2.96 -4.37
C GLU A 66 -36.29 2.04 -3.32
N LEU A 67 -37.10 1.42 -2.45
CA LEU A 67 -36.63 0.46 -1.47
C LEU A 67 -35.96 -0.75 -2.13
N THR A 68 -36.55 -1.33 -3.18
CA THR A 68 -35.94 -2.47 -3.88
C THR A 68 -34.61 -2.10 -4.56
N THR A 69 -34.52 -0.90 -5.12
CA THR A 69 -33.28 -0.38 -5.70
C THR A 69 -32.22 -0.18 -4.61
N ALA A 70 -32.58 0.45 -3.49
CA ALA A 70 -31.67 0.67 -2.37
C ALA A 70 -31.18 -0.67 -1.76
N VAL A 71 -32.05 -1.67 -1.66
CA VAL A 71 -31.66 -3.03 -1.20
C VAL A 71 -30.66 -3.66 -2.18
N ALA A 72 -30.92 -3.57 -3.49
CA ALA A 72 -30.02 -4.12 -4.50
C ALA A 72 -28.65 -3.42 -4.50
N GLU A 73 -28.63 -2.08 -4.37
CA GLU A 73 -27.40 -1.31 -4.21
C GLU A 73 -26.64 -1.73 -2.95
N ASN A 74 -27.33 -1.90 -1.81
CA ASN A 74 -26.70 -2.32 -0.56
C ASN A 74 -26.11 -3.73 -0.66
N THR A 75 -26.79 -4.68 -1.31
CA THR A 75 -26.23 -6.01 -1.59
C THR A 75 -24.99 -5.93 -2.47
N GLN A 76 -25.01 -5.09 -3.50
CA GLN A 76 -23.83 -4.89 -4.35
C GLN A 76 -22.65 -4.28 -3.58
N PHE A 77 -22.93 -3.35 -2.65
CA PHE A 77 -21.91 -2.82 -1.74
C PHE A 77 -21.35 -3.90 -0.81
N GLU A 78 -22.20 -4.75 -0.22
CA GLU A 78 -21.79 -5.87 0.62
C GLU A 78 -20.89 -6.86 -0.14
N ASP A 79 -21.25 -7.22 -1.38
CA ASP A 79 -20.44 -8.08 -2.25
C ASP A 79 -19.07 -7.46 -2.58
N THR A 80 -19.06 -6.14 -2.80
CA THR A 80 -17.81 -5.39 -3.07
C THR A 80 -16.90 -5.40 -1.85
N ILE A 81 -17.46 -5.17 -0.65
CA ILE A 81 -16.73 -5.24 0.62
C ILE A 81 -16.18 -6.66 0.84
N ALA A 82 -17.00 -7.69 0.63
CA ALA A 82 -16.58 -9.08 0.78
C ALA A 82 -15.40 -9.42 -0.15
N ARG A 83 -15.43 -8.95 -1.41
CA ARG A 83 -14.33 -9.12 -2.35
C ARG A 83 -13.06 -8.40 -1.91
N GLN A 84 -13.18 -7.16 -1.43
CA GLN A 84 -12.02 -6.41 -0.92
C GLN A 84 -11.41 -7.06 0.33
N LEU A 85 -12.24 -7.58 1.24
CA LEU A 85 -11.76 -8.30 2.42
C LEU A 85 -10.99 -9.57 2.02
N ALA A 86 -11.50 -10.33 1.05
CA ALA A 86 -10.81 -11.52 0.55
C ALA A 86 -9.45 -11.17 -0.10
N GLU A 87 -9.37 -10.06 -0.84
CA GLU A 87 -8.11 -9.57 -1.44
C GLU A 87 -7.10 -9.13 -0.37
N ILE A 88 -7.56 -8.43 0.67
CA ILE A 88 -6.72 -8.04 1.82
C ILE A 88 -6.20 -9.28 2.56
N GLU A 89 -7.05 -10.29 2.77
CA GLU A 89 -6.66 -11.53 3.45
C GLU A 89 -5.63 -12.33 2.64
N ALA A 90 -5.84 -12.46 1.33
CA ALA A 90 -4.86 -13.07 0.43
C ALA A 90 -3.52 -12.30 0.42
N GLY A 91 -3.58 -10.96 0.38
CA GLY A 91 -2.39 -10.11 0.47
C GLY A 91 -1.65 -10.29 1.80
N ARG A 92 -2.37 -10.40 2.92
CA ARG A 92 -1.79 -10.68 4.25
C ARG A 92 -1.11 -12.03 4.30
N GLU A 93 -1.72 -13.08 3.73
CA GLU A 93 -1.10 -14.40 3.66
C GLU A 93 0.20 -14.38 2.85
N GLN A 94 0.21 -13.68 1.71
CA GLN A 94 1.41 -13.51 0.90
C GLN A 94 2.53 -12.81 1.68
N VAL A 95 2.22 -11.71 2.38
CA VAL A 95 3.20 -11.00 3.23
C VAL A 95 3.72 -11.92 4.34
N GLN A 96 2.86 -12.74 4.96
CA GLN A 96 3.28 -13.68 5.99
C GLN A 96 4.25 -14.74 5.45
N VAL A 97 4.04 -15.22 4.23
CA VAL A 97 4.97 -16.14 3.55
C VAL A 97 6.30 -15.45 3.29
N SER A 98 6.31 -14.21 2.80
CA SER A 98 7.54 -13.45 2.58
C SER A 98 8.30 -13.17 3.87
N ILE A 99 7.62 -12.88 4.99
CA ILE A 99 8.25 -12.73 6.31
C ILE A 99 8.96 -14.03 6.71
N LYS A 100 8.27 -15.18 6.62
CA LYS A 100 8.88 -16.48 6.94
C LYS A 100 10.10 -16.80 6.06
N ALA A 101 10.03 -16.44 4.78
CA ALA A 101 11.16 -16.62 3.86
C ALA A 101 12.36 -15.74 4.25
N ASN A 102 12.11 -14.48 4.61
CA ASN A 102 13.16 -13.57 5.07
C ASN A 102 13.77 -14.01 6.41
N ASP A 103 12.96 -14.53 7.33
CA ASP A 103 13.46 -15.06 8.61
C ASP A 103 14.38 -16.27 8.36
N ALA A 104 14.01 -17.18 7.45
CA ALA A 104 14.86 -18.31 7.06
C ALA A 104 16.17 -17.86 6.42
N LEU A 105 16.13 -16.87 5.52
CA LEU A 105 17.35 -16.31 4.92
C LEU A 105 18.26 -15.64 5.96
N LYS A 106 17.67 -15.01 6.99
CA LYS A 106 18.43 -14.40 8.07
C LYS A 106 19.13 -15.44 8.94
N GLU A 107 18.46 -16.55 9.24
CA GLU A 107 19.08 -17.70 9.93
C GLU A 107 20.23 -18.29 9.10
N GLU A 108 20.05 -18.44 7.79
CA GLU A 108 21.11 -18.93 6.89
C GLU A 108 22.30 -17.97 6.82
N LEU A 109 22.07 -16.66 6.75
CA LEU A 109 23.12 -15.65 6.79
C LEU A 109 23.93 -15.73 8.10
N GLN A 110 23.23 -15.89 9.23
CA GLN A 110 23.89 -15.99 10.52
C GLN A 110 24.71 -17.28 10.63
N ALA A 111 24.19 -18.41 10.14
CA ALA A 111 24.96 -19.66 10.08
C ALA A 111 26.21 -19.54 9.18
N MET A 112 26.12 -18.79 8.07
CA MET A 112 27.28 -18.52 7.22
C MET A 112 28.31 -17.61 7.92
N GLN A 113 27.87 -16.63 8.71
CA GLN A 113 28.75 -15.77 9.50
C GLN A 113 29.51 -16.57 10.56
N ASP A 114 28.80 -17.41 11.32
CA ASP A 114 29.42 -18.27 12.34
C ASP A 114 30.48 -19.21 11.71
N ARG A 115 30.19 -19.73 10.52
CA ARG A 115 31.12 -20.59 9.78
C ARG A 115 32.34 -19.84 9.26
N LEU A 116 32.20 -18.57 8.87
CA LEU A 116 33.33 -17.73 8.50
C LEU A 116 34.23 -17.46 9.70
N GLU A 117 33.66 -17.16 10.87
CA GLU A 117 34.44 -16.96 12.10
C GLU A 117 35.19 -18.24 12.50
N GLU A 118 34.57 -19.41 12.35
CA GLU A 118 35.25 -20.69 12.55
C GLU A 118 36.43 -20.89 11.57
N LEU A 119 36.23 -20.60 10.29
CA LEU A 119 37.28 -20.72 9.26
C LEU A 119 38.44 -19.74 9.50
N GLU A 120 38.16 -18.51 9.89
CA GLU A 120 39.19 -17.54 10.30
C GLU A 120 39.98 -18.05 11.50
N GLY A 121 39.29 -18.63 12.50
CA GLY A 121 39.93 -19.25 13.65
C GLY A 121 40.83 -20.43 13.28
N LEU A 122 40.43 -21.26 12.31
CA LEU A 122 41.25 -22.36 11.80
C LEU A 122 42.46 -21.86 11.01
N GLN A 123 42.31 -20.81 10.19
CA GLN A 123 43.41 -20.21 9.44
C GLN A 123 44.49 -19.69 10.38
N VAL A 124 44.12 -18.96 11.45
CA VAL A 124 45.09 -18.44 12.43
C VAL A 124 45.87 -19.58 13.09
N ARG A 125 45.20 -20.68 13.46
CA ARG A 125 45.89 -21.85 14.02
C ARG A 125 46.85 -22.50 13.02
N ALA A 126 46.42 -22.64 11.76
CA ALA A 126 47.27 -23.19 10.71
C ALA A 126 48.50 -22.32 10.44
N GLU A 127 48.35 -20.99 10.48
CA GLU A 127 49.48 -20.05 10.35
C GLU A 127 50.45 -20.16 11.54
N GLU A 128 49.94 -20.33 12.76
CA GLU A 128 50.76 -20.54 13.96
C GLU A 128 51.52 -21.88 13.88
N GLU A 129 50.83 -22.97 13.50
CA GLU A 129 51.44 -24.29 13.27
C GLU A 129 52.52 -24.22 12.17
N ALA A 130 52.24 -23.56 11.05
CA ALA A 130 53.24 -23.35 9.99
C ALA A 130 54.44 -22.53 10.50
N GLY A 131 54.20 -21.48 11.30
CA GLY A 131 55.25 -20.67 11.90
C GLY A 131 56.17 -21.48 12.82
N THR A 132 55.60 -22.34 13.66
CA THR A 132 56.36 -23.24 14.54
C THR A 132 57.17 -24.28 13.74
N ALA A 133 56.58 -24.88 12.71
CA ALA A 133 57.28 -25.81 11.83
C ALA A 133 58.45 -25.14 11.08
N VAL A 134 58.27 -23.91 10.59
CA VAL A 134 59.36 -23.14 9.96
C VAL A 134 60.49 -22.84 10.95
N ALA A 135 60.16 -22.48 12.19
CA ALA A 135 61.15 -22.23 13.22
C ALA A 135 61.95 -23.51 13.56
N GLU A 136 61.28 -24.66 13.64
CA GLU A 136 61.93 -25.96 13.86
C GLU A 136 62.83 -26.36 12.69
N ASN A 137 62.38 -26.15 11.44
CA ASN A 137 63.19 -26.42 10.25
C ASN A 137 64.46 -25.55 10.22
N ASN A 138 64.34 -24.25 10.50
CA ASN A 138 65.51 -23.35 10.59
C ASN A 138 66.50 -23.80 11.68
N ARG A 139 66.02 -24.35 12.79
CA ARG A 139 66.87 -24.92 13.84
C ARG A 139 67.61 -26.16 13.33
N LEU A 140 66.90 -27.09 12.70
CA LEU A 140 67.50 -28.30 12.11
C LEU A 140 68.55 -27.96 11.06
N ILE A 141 68.29 -26.97 10.20
CA ILE A 141 69.29 -26.47 9.22
C ILE A 141 70.55 -25.98 9.95
N GLY A 142 70.41 -25.23 11.04
CA GLY A 142 71.54 -24.79 11.85
C GLY A 142 72.33 -25.96 12.46
N ASP A 143 71.62 -26.97 12.98
CA ASP A 143 72.23 -28.18 13.55
C ASP A 143 73.00 -28.98 12.47
N VAL A 144 72.44 -29.10 11.26
CA VAL A 144 73.13 -29.73 10.11
C VAL A 144 74.38 -28.96 9.72
N GLN A 145 74.33 -27.63 9.63
CA GLN A 145 75.52 -26.80 9.33
C GLN A 145 76.63 -26.96 10.37
N LEU A 146 76.26 -27.06 11.66
CA LEU A 146 77.23 -27.34 12.72
C LEU A 146 77.89 -28.71 12.51
N MET A 147 77.09 -29.71 12.18
CA MET A 147 77.55 -31.08 11.96
C MET A 147 78.43 -31.20 10.70
N GLU A 148 78.10 -30.48 9.63
CA GLU A 148 78.95 -30.33 8.43
C GLU A 148 80.30 -29.69 8.76
N ALA A 149 80.31 -28.65 9.60
CA ALA A 149 81.56 -28.03 10.06
C ALA A 149 82.41 -29.01 10.89
N GLU A 150 81.78 -29.80 11.76
CA GLU A 150 82.46 -30.86 12.50
C GLU A 150 83.04 -31.93 11.56
N ILE A 151 82.27 -32.39 10.57
CA ILE A 151 82.74 -33.33 9.55
C ILE A 151 83.96 -32.75 8.83
N ALA A 152 83.92 -31.49 8.38
CA ALA A 152 85.06 -30.86 7.71
C ALA A 152 86.32 -30.82 8.61
N THR A 153 86.16 -30.60 9.92
CA THR A 153 87.30 -30.67 10.86
C THR A 153 87.82 -32.09 11.05
N LEU A 154 86.94 -33.09 11.07
CA LEU A 154 87.32 -34.50 11.15
C LEU A 154 87.99 -34.97 9.87
N GLU A 155 87.50 -34.57 8.70
CA GLU A 155 88.11 -34.82 7.40
C GLU A 155 89.51 -34.21 7.32
N SER A 156 89.69 -32.97 7.78
CA SER A 156 91.02 -32.35 7.87
C SER A 156 91.97 -33.14 8.78
N LYS A 157 91.48 -33.66 9.91
CA LYS A 157 92.26 -34.55 10.79
C LYS A 157 92.58 -35.88 10.13
N ILE A 158 91.63 -36.47 9.41
CA ILE A 158 91.83 -37.71 8.65
C ILE A 158 92.88 -37.49 7.56
N GLU A 159 92.84 -36.37 6.84
CA GLU A 159 93.84 -35.99 5.84
C GLU A 159 95.24 -35.86 6.48
N GLN A 160 95.33 -35.23 7.65
CA GLN A 160 96.59 -35.15 8.43
C GLN A 160 97.09 -36.52 8.88
N LEU A 161 96.18 -37.41 9.32
CA LEU A 161 96.50 -38.78 9.72
C LEU A 161 96.86 -39.65 8.50
N ALA A 162 96.23 -39.45 7.35
CA ALA A 162 96.50 -40.14 6.09
C ALA A 162 97.86 -39.73 5.51
N GLN A 163 98.25 -38.45 5.62
CA GLN A 163 99.59 -37.98 5.29
C GLN A 163 100.65 -38.57 6.25
N ALA A 164 100.30 -38.84 7.51
CA ALA A 164 101.14 -39.58 8.45
C ALA A 164 101.21 -41.09 8.13
N GLU A 165 100.14 -41.67 7.59
CA GLU A 165 100.07 -43.07 7.15
C GLU A 165 100.66 -43.34 5.77
N ALA A 166 100.86 -42.33 4.93
CA ALA A 166 101.62 -42.44 3.68
C ALA A 166 103.10 -42.87 3.91
N GLN A 167 103.54 -43.00 5.16
CA GLN A 167 104.81 -43.61 5.57
C GLN A 167 104.76 -45.12 5.86
N SER A 168 103.63 -45.83 5.73
CA SER A 168 103.60 -47.31 5.76
C SER A 168 102.33 -47.90 5.10
N PRO A 169 102.43 -48.98 4.30
CA PRO A 169 101.36 -49.37 3.38
C PRO A 169 100.39 -50.39 4.01
N THR A 170 99.07 -50.19 3.84
CA THR A 170 98.05 -51.13 3.30
C THR A 170 96.62 -50.67 3.65
N ARG A 171 95.83 -50.17 2.69
CA ARG A 171 94.42 -49.76 2.90
C ARG A 171 93.53 -49.96 1.66
N LEU A 172 93.39 -51.21 1.24
CA LEU A 172 92.35 -51.62 0.29
C LEU A 172 90.97 -51.89 0.93
N PRO A 173 90.83 -52.30 2.22
CA PRO A 173 89.51 -52.55 2.82
C PRO A 173 88.71 -51.28 3.18
N ASP A 174 89.38 -50.21 3.62
CA ASP A 174 88.70 -48.98 4.11
C ASP A 174 88.00 -48.20 2.98
N LEU A 175 88.51 -48.31 1.74
CA LEU A 175 87.91 -47.67 0.56
C LEU A 175 86.57 -48.32 0.16
N GLU A 176 86.43 -49.64 0.32
CA GLU A 176 85.17 -50.33 0.04
C GLU A 176 84.08 -49.98 1.06
N GLN A 177 84.46 -49.78 2.33
CA GLN A 177 83.52 -49.37 3.37
C GLN A 177 83.06 -47.91 3.18
N ASN A 178 83.94 -47.02 2.72
CA ASN A 178 83.60 -45.63 2.42
C ASN A 178 82.69 -45.49 1.19
N VAL A 179 82.84 -46.35 0.18
CA VAL A 179 81.93 -46.39 -0.99
C VAL A 179 80.53 -46.87 -0.58
N LEU A 180 80.43 -47.86 0.31
CA LEU A 180 79.16 -48.31 0.87
C LEU A 180 78.48 -47.22 1.72
N ALA A 181 79.25 -46.48 2.52
CA ALA A 181 78.73 -45.35 3.30
C ALA A 181 78.26 -44.20 2.39
N ALA A 182 79.00 -43.88 1.32
CA ALA A 182 78.62 -42.87 0.34
C ALA A 182 77.37 -43.27 -0.46
N GLN A 183 77.22 -44.56 -0.78
CA GLN A 183 76.01 -45.08 -1.43
C GLN A 183 74.78 -45.00 -0.50
N ALA A 184 74.96 -45.25 0.80
CA ALA A 184 73.88 -45.10 1.78
C ALA A 184 73.47 -43.63 1.96
N GLN A 185 74.42 -42.69 1.94
CA GLN A 185 74.13 -41.26 2.00
C GLN A 185 73.44 -40.76 0.73
N LEU A 186 73.85 -41.23 -0.45
CA LEU A 186 73.18 -40.90 -1.71
C LEU A 186 71.72 -41.37 -1.71
N ALA A 187 71.46 -42.58 -1.23
CA ALA A 187 70.10 -43.12 -1.09
C ALA A 187 69.24 -42.31 -0.10
N ALA A 188 69.84 -41.76 0.96
CA ALA A 188 69.14 -40.89 1.90
C ALA A 188 68.73 -39.55 1.25
N VAL A 189 69.65 -38.93 0.50
CA VAL A 189 69.38 -37.66 -0.21
C VAL A 189 68.34 -37.85 -1.32
N GLU A 190 68.36 -38.99 -2.02
CA GLU A 190 67.32 -39.31 -3.01
C GLU A 190 65.94 -39.46 -2.36
N ALA A 191 65.86 -40.07 -1.18
CA ALA A 191 64.61 -40.19 -0.43
C ALA A 191 64.08 -38.81 0.06
N GLU A 192 64.97 -37.92 0.50
CA GLU A 192 64.61 -36.54 0.87
C GLU A 192 64.13 -35.72 -0.33
N ARG A 193 64.76 -35.86 -1.49
CA ARG A 193 64.30 -35.24 -2.74
C ARG A 193 62.89 -35.71 -3.11
N ASP A 194 62.62 -37.01 -3.03
CA ASP A 194 61.32 -37.57 -3.37
C ASP A 194 60.21 -37.11 -2.39
N ALA A 195 60.55 -36.98 -1.10
CA ALA A 195 59.65 -36.41 -0.10
C ALA A 195 59.34 -34.92 -0.39
N ALA A 196 60.36 -34.12 -0.72
CA ALA A 196 60.19 -32.71 -1.07
C ALA A 196 59.37 -32.52 -2.35
N GLN A 197 59.55 -33.40 -3.34
CA GLN A 197 58.78 -33.38 -4.57
C GLN A 197 57.29 -33.71 -4.32
N THR A 198 57.01 -34.64 -3.41
CA THR A 198 55.64 -34.96 -2.99
C THR A 198 54.97 -33.78 -2.28
N GLN A 199 55.70 -33.06 -1.42
CA GLN A 199 55.19 -31.84 -0.78
C GLN A 199 54.92 -30.72 -1.80
N LEU A 200 55.76 -30.57 -2.82
CA LEU A 200 55.54 -29.59 -3.89
C LEU A 200 54.24 -29.87 -4.65
N GLU A 201 53.99 -31.13 -5.04
CA GLU A 201 52.75 -31.54 -5.70
C GLU A 201 51.51 -31.27 -4.83
N GLN A 202 51.60 -31.49 -3.52
CA GLN A 202 50.50 -31.20 -2.59
C GLN A 202 50.19 -29.69 -2.50
N VAL A 203 51.22 -28.84 -2.47
CA VAL A 203 51.05 -27.39 -2.44
C VAL A 203 50.47 -26.86 -3.75
N GLU A 204 50.91 -27.39 -4.89
CA GLU A 204 50.34 -27.03 -6.19
C GLU A 204 48.85 -27.36 -6.27
N LEU A 205 48.46 -28.53 -5.77
CA LEU A 205 47.06 -28.96 -5.70
C LEU A 205 46.23 -28.04 -4.79
N ALA A 206 46.74 -27.70 -3.60
CA ALA A 206 46.09 -26.77 -2.68
C ALA A 206 45.93 -25.35 -3.29
N SER A 207 46.93 -24.86 -4.02
CA SER A 207 46.83 -23.56 -4.69
C SER A 207 45.79 -23.57 -5.82
N ALA A 208 45.64 -24.71 -6.52
CA ALA A 208 44.63 -24.89 -7.56
C ALA A 208 43.21 -24.89 -6.96
N GLU A 209 43.02 -25.53 -5.81
CA GLU A 209 41.76 -25.51 -5.06
C GLU A 209 41.39 -24.11 -4.58
N GLN A 210 42.35 -23.38 -4.00
CA GLN A 210 42.14 -21.99 -3.58
C GLN A 210 41.78 -21.09 -4.76
N LYS A 211 42.42 -21.27 -5.92
CA LYS A 211 42.10 -20.52 -7.13
C LYS A 211 40.66 -20.79 -7.61
N ALA A 212 40.22 -22.05 -7.56
CA ALA A 212 38.84 -22.40 -7.90
C ALA A 212 37.82 -21.78 -6.92
N GLN A 213 38.16 -21.68 -5.63
CA GLN A 213 37.34 -20.99 -4.63
C GLN A 213 37.26 -19.48 -4.91
N ILE A 214 38.38 -18.84 -5.24
CA ILE A 214 38.42 -17.41 -5.61
C ILE A 214 37.54 -17.14 -6.84
N ASP A 215 37.61 -18.00 -7.86
CA ASP A 215 36.80 -17.86 -9.06
C ASP A 215 35.30 -18.02 -8.76
N THR A 216 34.95 -18.93 -7.84
CA THR A 216 33.58 -19.11 -7.35
C THR A 216 33.07 -17.87 -6.60
N LEU A 217 33.87 -17.33 -5.68
CA LEU A 217 33.53 -16.12 -4.93
C LEU A 217 33.36 -14.91 -5.86
N LYS A 218 34.19 -14.78 -6.90
CA LYS A 218 34.02 -13.73 -7.92
C LYS A 218 32.68 -13.84 -8.65
N GLN A 219 32.24 -15.06 -8.99
CA GLN A 219 30.92 -15.25 -9.61
C GLN A 219 29.79 -14.86 -8.66
N GLN A 220 29.89 -15.18 -7.36
CA GLN A 220 28.91 -14.78 -6.37
C GLN A 220 28.84 -13.25 -6.18
N VAL A 221 29.97 -12.56 -6.16
CA VAL A 221 30.03 -11.09 -6.10
C VAL A 221 29.35 -10.46 -7.31
N GLN A 222 29.63 -10.96 -8.52
CA GLN A 222 28.97 -10.48 -9.75
C GLN A 222 27.47 -10.73 -9.74
N ALA A 223 27.01 -11.86 -9.18
CA ALA A 223 25.59 -12.14 -9.03
C ALA A 223 24.92 -11.17 -8.03
N ALA A 224 25.57 -10.89 -6.90
CA ALA A 224 25.08 -9.93 -5.92
C ALA A 224 24.98 -8.50 -6.47
N GLU A 225 25.94 -8.08 -7.30
CA GLU A 225 25.89 -6.79 -7.99
C GLU A 225 24.69 -6.67 -8.94
N LYS A 226 24.36 -7.73 -9.68
CA LYS A 226 23.15 -7.76 -10.54
C LYS A 226 21.88 -7.61 -9.73
N VAL A 227 21.75 -8.32 -8.61
CA VAL A 227 20.58 -8.20 -7.72
C VAL A 227 20.45 -6.78 -7.18
N LYS A 228 21.58 -6.13 -6.82
CA LYS A 228 21.58 -4.73 -6.37
C LYS A 228 21.09 -3.76 -7.45
N GLN A 229 21.43 -3.99 -8.72
CA GLN A 229 20.93 -3.19 -9.85
C GLN A 229 19.43 -3.39 -10.06
N GLU A 230 18.95 -4.63 -10.00
CA GLU A 230 17.51 -4.95 -10.12
C GLU A 230 16.70 -4.32 -8.97
N LEU A 231 17.24 -4.30 -7.75
CA LEU A 231 16.63 -3.63 -6.60
C LEU A 231 16.49 -2.11 -6.83
N ALA A 232 17.52 -1.47 -7.38
CA ALA A 232 17.47 -0.03 -7.69
C ALA A 232 16.37 0.29 -8.71
N VAL A 233 16.23 -0.52 -9.76
CA VAL A 233 15.15 -0.39 -10.75
C VAL A 233 13.77 -0.62 -10.12
N ALA A 234 13.65 -1.60 -9.21
CA ALA A 234 12.41 -1.85 -8.50
C ALA A 234 12.02 -0.69 -7.57
N GLN A 235 12.99 -0.07 -6.89
CA GLN A 235 12.76 1.11 -6.04
C GLN A 235 12.31 2.33 -6.86
N GLU A 236 12.89 2.55 -8.04
CA GLU A 236 12.45 3.62 -8.94
C GLU A 236 11.00 3.40 -9.43
N LYS A 237 10.65 2.16 -9.77
CA LYS A 237 9.25 1.79 -10.11
C LYS A 237 8.29 2.02 -8.94
N LEU A 238 8.74 1.77 -7.71
CA LEU A 238 7.92 2.00 -6.51
C LEU A 238 7.70 3.49 -6.25
N GLN A 239 8.76 4.31 -6.38
CA GLN A 239 8.63 5.78 -6.27
C GLN A 239 7.69 6.35 -7.35
N THR A 240 7.77 5.86 -8.58
CA THR A 240 6.86 6.30 -9.65
C THR A 240 5.42 5.86 -9.38
N ALA A 241 5.21 4.66 -8.82
CA ALA A 241 3.88 4.19 -8.40
C ALA A 241 3.32 5.06 -7.27
N ASP A 242 4.12 5.41 -6.26
CA ASP A 242 3.71 6.30 -5.15
C ASP A 242 3.27 7.67 -5.67
N VAL A 243 4.01 8.25 -6.62
CA VAL A 243 3.63 9.53 -7.26
C VAL A 243 2.28 9.41 -8.01
N HIS A 244 2.02 8.27 -8.66
CA HIS A 244 0.73 8.04 -9.32
C HIS A 244 -0.41 7.87 -8.31
N ILE A 245 -0.17 7.15 -7.22
CA ILE A 245 -1.15 6.99 -6.13
C ILE A 245 -1.48 8.36 -5.52
N GLN A 246 -0.48 9.20 -5.27
CA GLN A 246 -0.69 10.55 -4.74
C GLN A 246 -1.53 11.40 -5.70
N LYS A 247 -1.23 11.36 -7.01
CA LYS A 247 -2.04 12.07 -8.02
C LYS A 247 -3.49 11.56 -8.04
N LEU A 248 -3.69 10.24 -7.94
CA LEU A 248 -5.04 9.67 -7.88
C LEU A 248 -5.79 10.11 -6.62
N GLN A 249 -5.12 10.16 -5.48
CA GLN A 249 -5.69 10.70 -4.24
C GLN A 249 -6.09 12.16 -4.38
N ASP A 250 -5.22 13.01 -4.97
CA ASP A 250 -5.53 14.42 -5.21
C ASP A 250 -6.74 14.58 -6.15
N THR A 251 -6.84 13.74 -7.19
CA THR A 251 -8.01 13.74 -8.08
C THR A 251 -9.28 13.23 -7.39
N MET A 252 -9.16 12.24 -6.50
CA MET A 252 -10.29 11.74 -5.70
C MET A 252 -10.77 12.79 -4.71
N ASP A 253 -9.86 13.56 -4.11
CA ASP A 253 -10.21 14.68 -3.24
C ASP A 253 -10.88 15.80 -4.03
N ASP A 254 -10.42 16.12 -5.24
CA ASP A 254 -11.08 17.10 -6.12
C ASP A 254 -12.48 16.62 -6.55
N VAL A 255 -12.62 15.34 -6.88
CA VAL A 255 -13.92 14.72 -7.20
C VAL A 255 -14.82 14.67 -5.97
N LYS A 256 -14.29 14.43 -4.77
CA LYS A 256 -15.04 14.45 -3.51
C LYS A 256 -15.52 15.86 -3.16
N VAL A 257 -14.67 16.87 -3.40
CA VAL A 257 -15.07 18.27 -3.32
C VAL A 257 -16.21 18.51 -4.29
N LYS A 258 -16.08 18.16 -5.57
CA LYS A 258 -17.13 18.32 -6.60
C LYS A 258 -18.40 17.51 -6.34
N MET A 259 -18.33 16.30 -5.78
CA MET A 259 -19.52 15.51 -5.41
C MET A 259 -20.30 16.17 -4.27
N ASN A 260 -19.61 16.88 -3.37
CA ASN A 260 -20.25 17.67 -2.31
C ASN A 260 -20.98 18.92 -2.86
N TYR A 261 -20.80 19.28 -4.14
CA TYR A 261 -21.49 20.39 -4.83
C TYR A 261 -22.88 20.00 -5.35
N SER A 262 -23.15 18.73 -5.63
CA SER A 262 -24.37 18.34 -6.36
C SER A 262 -25.68 18.47 -5.56
N GLY A 263 -25.66 18.97 -4.32
CA GLY A 263 -26.85 19.01 -3.45
C GLY A 263 -27.00 20.21 -2.51
N LYS A 264 -26.08 21.18 -2.48
CA LYS A 264 -26.18 22.37 -1.61
C LYS A 264 -25.76 23.63 -2.38
N ASN A 265 -26.42 24.77 -2.12
CA ASN A 265 -26.04 26.05 -2.73
C ASN A 265 -24.53 26.31 -2.54
N GLN A 266 -23.82 26.59 -3.64
CA GLN A 266 -22.38 26.82 -3.73
C GLN A 266 -21.83 27.73 -2.62
N LEU A 267 -22.56 28.81 -2.31
CA LEU A 267 -22.19 29.76 -1.25
C LEU A 267 -22.17 29.17 0.18
N GLN A 268 -22.79 28.01 0.43
CA GLN A 268 -22.79 27.35 1.76
C GLN A 268 -21.45 26.70 2.11
N LEU A 269 -20.50 26.62 1.17
CA LEU A 269 -19.14 26.13 1.44
C LEU A 269 -18.27 27.15 2.18
N ILE A 270 -18.62 28.43 2.11
CA ILE A 270 -17.92 29.50 2.84
C ILE A 270 -18.34 29.45 4.31
N ARG A 271 -17.35 29.46 5.20
CA ARG A 271 -17.58 29.32 6.64
C ARG A 271 -18.37 30.51 7.16
N GLY A 272 -19.56 30.21 7.71
CA GLY A 272 -20.49 31.20 8.25
C GLY A 272 -21.65 31.54 7.32
N ILE A 273 -21.62 31.14 6.05
CA ILE A 273 -22.76 31.27 5.14
C ILE A 273 -23.69 30.06 5.31
N GLY A 274 -24.67 30.18 6.20
CA GLY A 274 -25.72 29.17 6.34
C GLY A 274 -26.74 29.19 5.19
N PRO A 275 -27.64 28.18 5.11
CA PRO A 275 -28.66 28.08 4.06
C PRO A 275 -29.54 29.32 3.90
N THR A 276 -29.79 30.05 4.99
CA THR A 276 -30.57 31.30 4.99
C THR A 276 -29.83 32.46 4.30
N TYR A 277 -28.52 32.60 4.53
CA TYR A 277 -27.73 33.65 3.89
C TYR A 277 -27.46 33.31 2.43
N ALA A 278 -27.14 32.05 2.13
CA ALA A 278 -27.00 31.57 0.76
C ALA A 278 -28.27 31.80 -0.07
N ARG A 279 -29.47 31.53 0.49
CA ARG A 279 -30.74 31.81 -0.20
C ARG A 279 -30.91 33.30 -0.51
N ARG A 280 -30.63 34.18 0.46
CA ARG A 280 -30.73 35.64 0.27
C ARG A 280 -29.74 36.16 -0.77
N LEU A 281 -28.51 35.66 -0.77
CA LEU A 281 -27.51 36.03 -1.77
C LEU A 281 -27.96 35.58 -3.17
N ASN A 282 -28.47 34.35 -3.30
CA ASN A 282 -28.99 33.82 -4.56
C ASN A 282 -30.20 34.60 -5.08
N GLU A 283 -31.10 35.04 -4.20
CA GLU A 283 -32.27 35.89 -4.54
C GLU A 283 -31.85 37.25 -5.11
N PHE A 284 -30.66 37.74 -4.79
CA PHE A 284 -30.07 38.97 -5.32
C PHE A 284 -29.11 38.73 -6.50
N GLY A 285 -29.09 37.51 -7.07
CA GLY A 285 -28.29 37.16 -8.25
C GLY A 285 -26.85 36.77 -7.96
N ILE A 286 -26.44 36.68 -6.68
CA ILE A 286 -25.11 36.22 -6.28
C ILE A 286 -25.21 34.71 -6.07
N GLN A 287 -24.75 33.91 -7.03
CA GLN A 287 -24.93 32.45 -6.99
C GLN A 287 -23.61 31.70 -6.94
N THR A 288 -22.53 32.31 -7.45
CA THR A 288 -21.19 31.71 -7.51
C THR A 288 -20.21 32.38 -6.55
N PHE A 289 -19.05 31.73 -6.29
CA PHE A 289 -17.98 32.35 -5.52
C PHE A 289 -17.39 33.59 -6.21
N THR A 290 -17.38 33.60 -7.55
CA THR A 290 -16.94 34.75 -8.35
C THR A 290 -17.87 35.94 -8.15
N ASP A 291 -19.19 35.72 -8.23
CA ASP A 291 -20.18 36.77 -7.99
C ASP A 291 -20.03 37.37 -6.59
N LEU A 292 -19.77 36.53 -5.59
CA LEU A 292 -19.58 36.97 -4.21
C LEU A 292 -18.26 37.73 -4.04
N ALA A 293 -17.17 37.28 -4.68
CA ALA A 293 -15.85 37.88 -4.60
C ALA A 293 -15.75 39.27 -5.26
N GLU A 294 -16.61 39.56 -6.25
CA GLU A 294 -16.72 40.86 -6.92
C GLU A 294 -17.63 41.86 -6.19
N CYS A 295 -18.43 41.39 -5.23
CA CYS A 295 -19.33 42.25 -4.46
C CYS A 295 -18.58 43.05 -3.39
N GLN A 296 -19.09 44.25 -3.12
CA GLN A 296 -18.57 45.08 -2.02
C GLN A 296 -19.11 44.63 -0.66
N PRO A 297 -18.33 44.76 0.44
CA PRO A 297 -18.77 44.37 1.78
C PRO A 297 -20.10 45.01 2.21
N ASP A 298 -20.30 46.28 1.85
CA ASP A 298 -21.51 47.05 2.20
C ASP A 298 -22.77 46.55 1.46
N GLN A 299 -22.59 46.08 0.22
CA GLN A 299 -23.65 45.49 -0.59
C GLN A 299 -24.09 44.15 0.01
N ILE A 300 -23.13 43.31 0.42
CA ILE A 300 -23.43 42.03 1.07
C ILE A 300 -24.11 42.25 2.43
N ALA A 301 -23.64 43.22 3.23
CA ALA A 301 -24.24 43.59 4.51
C ALA A 301 -25.73 43.99 4.37
N SER A 302 -26.03 44.73 3.31
CA SER A 302 -27.38 45.18 2.96
C SER A 302 -28.28 44.01 2.52
N ILE A 303 -27.76 43.11 1.69
CA ILE A 303 -28.49 41.93 1.17
C ILE A 303 -28.82 40.95 2.30
N ILE A 304 -27.86 40.66 3.19
CA ILE A 304 -28.09 39.73 4.30
C ILE A 304 -28.90 40.35 5.45
N LYS A 305 -29.17 41.68 5.40
CA LYS A 305 -29.82 42.47 6.44
C LYS A 305 -29.14 42.27 7.79
N LYS A 306 -27.81 42.50 7.82
CA LYS A 306 -26.99 42.32 9.01
C LYS A 306 -27.53 43.18 10.16
N LYS A 307 -27.87 42.55 11.29
CA LYS A 307 -28.21 43.26 12.53
C LYS A 307 -26.93 43.50 13.32
N GLU A 308 -26.85 44.63 14.03
CA GLU A 308 -25.63 45.07 14.73
C GLU A 308 -25.06 44.07 15.76
N TRP A 309 -25.91 43.20 16.30
CA TRP A 309 -25.52 42.15 17.26
C TRP A 309 -24.99 40.86 16.60
N GLN A 310 -25.05 40.74 15.27
CA GLN A 310 -24.59 39.54 14.56
C GLN A 310 -23.10 39.66 14.24
N ALA A 311 -22.29 38.81 14.87
CA ALA A 311 -20.84 38.68 14.65
C ALA A 311 -20.53 37.98 13.31
N VAL A 312 -21.03 38.54 12.21
CA VAL A 312 -20.74 38.08 10.84
C VAL A 312 -19.62 38.93 10.27
N ASN A 313 -18.48 38.30 10.00
CA ASN A 313 -17.36 38.93 9.32
C ASN A 313 -17.49 38.72 7.80
N ILE A 314 -18.02 39.74 7.14
CA ILE A 314 -18.27 39.72 5.69
C ILE A 314 -16.95 39.72 4.91
N GLN A 315 -15.88 40.28 5.49
CA GLN A 315 -14.56 40.29 4.88
C GLN A 315 -13.99 38.87 4.75
N ASP A 316 -14.17 38.04 5.78
CA ASP A 316 -13.74 36.64 5.75
C ASP A 316 -14.48 35.85 4.66
N TRP A 317 -15.76 36.18 4.41
CA TRP A 317 -16.52 35.55 3.34
C TRP A 317 -16.01 35.93 1.95
N LEU A 318 -15.61 37.19 1.76
CA LEU A 318 -15.03 37.67 0.50
C LEU A 318 -13.66 37.06 0.24
N ASP A 319 -12.83 36.95 1.27
CA ASP A 319 -11.48 36.41 1.15
C ASP A 319 -11.52 34.89 0.88
N GLU A 320 -12.43 34.16 1.55
CA GLU A 320 -12.67 32.73 1.29
C GLU A 320 -13.31 32.51 -0.09
N ALA A 321 -14.23 33.38 -0.53
CA ALA A 321 -14.79 33.34 -1.88
C ALA A 321 -13.72 33.51 -2.97
N LYS A 322 -12.78 34.46 -2.80
CA LYS A 322 -11.67 34.67 -3.73
C LYS A 322 -10.74 33.46 -3.80
N ALA A 323 -10.43 32.85 -2.65
CA ALA A 323 -9.59 31.66 -2.60
C ALA A 323 -10.26 30.45 -3.28
N LEU A 324 -11.57 30.29 -3.11
CA LEU A 324 -12.34 29.21 -3.74
C LEU A 324 -12.52 29.44 -5.25
N ALA A 325 -12.80 30.67 -5.68
CA ALA A 325 -12.90 31.02 -7.10
C ALA A 325 -11.58 30.79 -7.85
N ALA A 326 -10.44 31.11 -7.23
CA ALA A 326 -9.12 30.85 -7.82
C ALA A 326 -8.78 29.35 -7.93
N ARG A 327 -9.32 28.51 -7.04
CA ARG A 327 -9.06 27.07 -7.00
C ARG A 327 -9.96 26.26 -7.92
N LEU A 328 -11.20 26.68 -8.12
CA LEU A 328 -12.24 25.89 -8.80
C LEU A 328 -12.66 26.46 -10.17
N GLY A 329 -12.26 27.69 -10.50
CA GLY A 329 -12.59 28.34 -11.76
C GLY A 329 -13.97 29.02 -11.78
N PRO A 330 -14.29 29.80 -12.83
CA PRO A 330 -15.48 30.67 -12.87
C PRO A 330 -16.82 29.93 -12.89
N ASP A 331 -16.81 28.63 -13.24
CA ASP A 331 -18.00 27.77 -13.34
C ASP A 331 -18.10 26.72 -12.22
N GLY A 332 -17.21 26.77 -11.21
CA GLY A 332 -17.05 25.75 -10.16
C GLY A 332 -17.89 25.97 -8.92
#